data_AF-A0A0F2L4H4-F1
#
_entry.id   AF-A0A0F2L4H4-F1
#
_cell.length_a   1.000
_cell.length_b   1.000
_cell.length_c   1.000
_cell.angle_alpha   90.00
_cell.angle_beta   90.00
_cell.angle_gamma   90.00
#
_symmetry.space_group_name_H-M   'P 1'
#
loop_
_entity.id
_entity.type
_entity.pdbx_description
1 polymer ?
#
loop_
_entity_poly.entity_id
_entity_poly.type
_entity_poly.pdbx_seq_one_letter_code
_entity_poly.pdbx_strand_id
1 'polypeptide(L)'
;MGWVLIEIAKDRPGLLNDVTHHIRLHNLNIKSIVGGQRSILIEVEGEVEEEVINEVGSVDGVGSISAISQPLELLGFIKVAFMNAILFYVMERDPGLLEALGYEYGKELMRQLTSSFRDFRDALYASLRILTALNALTFIGIKFAPNAMVITIGGAFDEDVGMPMTKGVIRGLVDSVSKVKHKVSIARRELGYDFIIT
;
A
#
# COMPACT_ATOMS: atom_id res chain seq x y z
N MET A 1 12.35 2.27 16.20
CA MET A 1 12.42 1.88 14.77
C MET A 1 11.06 2.19 14.20
N GLY A 2 11.02 2.92 13.10
CA GLY A 2 9.78 3.34 12.46
C GLY A 2 9.96 3.40 10.96
N TRP A 3 8.85 3.54 10.25
CA TRP A 3 8.83 3.69 8.81
C TRP A 3 8.25 5.05 8.44
N VAL A 4 8.87 5.70 7.46
CA VAL A 4 8.35 6.88 6.79
C VAL A 4 7.76 6.43 5.46
N LEU A 5 6.44 6.50 5.34
CA LEU A 5 5.71 6.27 4.10
C LEU A 5 5.52 7.61 3.39
N ILE A 6 5.92 7.69 2.13
CA ILE A 6 5.96 8.92 1.35
C ILE A 6 5.20 8.68 0.05
N GLU A 7 4.14 9.45 -0.18
CA GLU A 7 3.53 9.59 -1.50
C GLU A 7 4.43 10.43 -2.40
N ILE A 8 4.62 9.97 -3.63
CA ILE A 8 5.31 10.74 -4.67
C ILE A 8 4.26 11.36 -5.58
N ALA A 9 4.07 12.68 -5.44
CA ALA A 9 3.15 13.45 -6.25
C ALA A 9 3.74 13.73 -7.65
N LYS A 10 5.06 13.91 -7.72
CA LYS A 10 5.81 14.12 -8.97
C LYS A 10 7.22 13.55 -8.83
N ASP A 11 7.46 12.44 -9.52
CA ASP A 11 8.79 11.85 -9.59
C ASP A 11 9.74 12.75 -10.39
N ARG A 12 10.93 13.01 -9.84
CA ARG A 12 11.96 13.82 -10.47
C ARG A 12 13.37 13.33 -10.09
N PRO A 13 14.38 13.55 -10.96
CA PRO A 13 15.76 13.28 -10.61
C PRO A 13 16.15 13.96 -9.29
N GLY A 14 16.82 13.22 -8.41
CA GLY A 14 17.29 13.71 -7.11
C GLY A 14 16.25 13.69 -5.99
N LEU A 15 14.97 13.41 -6.25
CA LEU A 15 13.92 13.43 -5.22
C LEU A 15 14.27 12.56 -4.00
N LEU A 16 14.71 11.32 -4.23
CA LEU A 16 15.11 10.42 -3.15
C LEU A 16 16.32 10.96 -2.37
N ASN A 17 17.26 11.62 -3.05
CA ASN A 17 18.42 12.22 -2.37
C ASN A 17 18.00 13.38 -1.47
N ASP A 18 17.07 14.23 -1.94
CA ASP A 18 16.55 15.36 -1.16
C ASP A 18 15.78 14.85 0.07
N VAL A 19 14.89 13.88 -0.12
CA VAL A 19 14.14 13.23 0.97
C VAL A 19 15.06 12.61 2.01
N THR A 20 16.03 11.80 1.56
CA THR A 20 16.96 11.12 2.48
C THR A 20 17.92 12.09 3.16
N HIS A 21 18.24 13.22 2.53
CA HIS A 21 19.00 14.30 3.15
C HIS A 21 18.25 14.90 4.34
N HIS A 22 16.98 15.29 4.16
CA HIS A 22 16.16 15.82 5.25
C HIS A 22 16.02 14.84 6.42
N ILE A 23 15.77 13.55 6.15
CA ILE A 23 15.71 12.54 7.21
C ILE A 23 17.02 12.47 8.02
N ARG A 24 18.17 12.55 7.34
CA ARG A 24 19.49 12.48 8.00
C ARG A 24 19.86 13.74 8.78
N LEU A 25 19.34 14.92 8.40
CA LEU A 25 19.54 16.14 9.18
C LEU A 25 18.98 16.02 10.61
N HIS A 26 17.94 15.21 10.77
CA HIS A 26 17.33 14.87 12.06
C HIS A 26 18.00 13.70 12.79
N ASN A 27 19.23 13.33 12.38
CA ASN A 27 20.01 12.23 12.96
C ASN A 27 19.32 10.85 12.92
N LEU A 28 18.31 10.68 12.04
CA LEU A 28 17.67 9.39 11.81
C LEU A 28 18.51 8.57 10.82
N ASN A 29 19.01 7.43 11.29
CA ASN A 29 19.74 6.51 10.41
C ASN A 29 18.76 5.71 9.55
N ILE A 30 19.03 5.63 8.25
CA ILE A 30 18.17 4.90 7.30
C ILE A 30 18.69 3.47 7.15
N LYS A 31 17.84 2.49 7.48
CA LYS A 31 18.16 1.06 7.37
C LYS A 31 17.84 0.47 6.01
N SER A 32 16.67 0.84 5.48
CA SER A 32 16.11 0.23 4.29
C SER A 32 15.25 1.26 3.55
N ILE A 33 15.21 1.14 2.23
CA ILE A 33 14.34 1.92 1.35
C ILE A 33 13.72 0.95 0.35
N VAL A 34 12.40 0.92 0.29
CA VAL A 34 11.64 0.20 -0.74
C VAL A 34 10.64 1.16 -1.37
N GLY A 35 10.40 1.06 -2.67
CA GLY A 35 9.45 1.95 -3.32
C GLY A 35 9.62 2.06 -4.82
N GLY A 36 8.84 2.96 -5.38
CA GLY A 36 8.89 3.34 -6.78
C GLY A 36 8.34 4.75 -7.00
N GLN A 37 7.93 5.04 -8.23
CA GLN A 37 7.59 6.38 -8.69
C GLN A 37 6.35 7.03 -8.02
N ARG A 38 5.60 6.27 -7.21
CA ARG A 38 4.33 6.73 -6.60
C ARG A 38 4.29 6.63 -5.08
N SER A 39 5.17 5.83 -4.51
CA SER A 39 5.21 5.59 -3.07
C SER A 39 6.58 5.04 -2.69
N ILE A 40 7.13 5.55 -1.59
CA ILE A 40 8.40 5.10 -1.01
C ILE A 40 8.16 4.83 0.47
N LEU A 41 8.79 3.78 0.98
CA LEU A 41 8.76 3.36 2.36
C LEU A 41 10.21 3.28 2.85
N ILE A 42 10.55 4.12 3.84
CA ILE A 42 11.91 4.29 4.37
C ILE A 42 11.93 3.84 5.82
N GLU A 43 12.75 2.84 6.13
CA GLU A 43 12.96 2.37 7.50
C GLU A 43 14.01 3.24 8.19
N VAL A 44 13.69 3.75 9.38
CA VAL A 44 14.59 4.59 10.17
C VAL A 44 14.82 4.05 11.59
N GLU A 45 16.05 4.24 12.08
CA GLU A 45 16.39 4.04 13.48
C GLU A 45 16.02 5.27 14.30
N GLY A 46 14.87 5.20 14.96
CA GLY A 46 14.39 6.25 15.83
C GLY A 46 12.88 6.28 15.84
N GLU A 47 12.34 7.35 16.44
CA GLU A 47 10.95 7.77 16.29
C GLU A 47 10.91 8.87 15.22
N VAL A 48 9.85 8.88 14.39
CA VAL A 48 9.68 9.88 13.34
C VAL A 48 8.84 11.01 13.93
N GLU A 49 9.49 12.11 14.27
CA GLU A 49 8.83 13.29 14.82
C GLU A 49 8.11 14.12 13.75
N GLU A 50 7.17 14.96 14.17
CA GLU A 50 6.36 15.79 13.27
C GLU A 50 7.21 16.78 12.45
N GLU A 51 8.34 17.25 13.01
CA GLU A 51 9.30 18.13 12.31
C GLU A 51 9.88 17.45 11.06
N VAL A 52 10.25 16.17 11.17
CA VAL A 52 10.75 15.36 10.04
C VAL A 52 9.67 15.24 8.96
N ILE A 53 8.42 14.99 9.37
CA ILE A 53 7.28 14.89 8.44
C ILE A 53 7.09 16.20 7.69
N ASN A 54 7.12 17.34 8.40
CA ASN A 54 6.92 18.65 7.81
C ASN A 54 8.04 19.03 6.83
N GLU A 55 9.30 18.79 7.20
CA GLU A 55 10.44 19.09 6.34
C GLU A 55 10.45 18.24 5.07
N VAL A 56 10.30 16.92 5.22
CA VAL A 56 10.24 16.02 4.05
C VAL A 56 9.01 16.36 3.20
N GLY A 57 7.91 16.79 3.82
CA GLY A 57 6.67 17.20 3.13
C GLY A 57 6.81 18.49 2.33
N SER A 58 7.83 19.30 2.65
CA SER A 58 8.14 20.53 1.91
C SER A 58 8.97 20.32 0.64
N VAL A 59 9.51 19.11 0.43
CA VAL A 59 10.32 18.77 -0.74
C VAL A 59 9.43 18.72 -2.00
N ASP A 60 9.79 19.50 -3.03
CA ASP A 60 9.07 19.48 -4.32
C ASP A 60 9.02 18.06 -4.89
N GLY A 61 7.81 17.58 -5.17
CA GLY A 61 7.53 16.23 -5.66
C GLY A 61 7.02 15.25 -4.61
N VAL A 62 7.13 15.59 -3.32
CA VAL A 62 6.51 14.84 -2.22
C VAL A 62 5.04 15.24 -2.08
N GLY A 63 4.17 14.24 -1.90
CA GLY A 63 2.76 14.41 -1.55
C GLY A 63 2.54 14.22 -0.06
N SER A 64 1.63 13.32 0.31
CA SER A 64 1.40 12.96 1.71
C SER A 64 2.57 12.17 2.32
N ILE A 65 2.78 12.34 3.63
CA ILE A 65 3.74 11.56 4.42
C ILE A 65 3.02 10.98 5.63
N SER A 66 3.41 9.78 6.02
CA SER A 66 2.91 9.13 7.22
C SER A 66 4.02 8.40 7.95
N ALA A 67 4.06 8.53 9.27
CA ALA A 67 4.91 7.73 10.12
C ALA A 67 4.18 6.43 10.53
N ILE A 68 4.87 5.31 10.47
CA ILE A 68 4.37 4.00 10.91
C ILE A 68 5.32 3.51 12.00
N SER A 69 4.79 3.36 13.21
CA SER A 69 5.56 2.96 14.39
C SER A 69 5.77 1.44 14.48
N GLN A 70 4.97 0.65 13.75
CA GLN A 70 5.08 -0.81 13.76
C GLN A 70 6.21 -1.31 12.85
N PRO A 71 6.89 -2.40 13.25
CA PRO A 71 7.85 -3.07 12.37
C PRO A 71 7.11 -3.72 11.19
N LEU A 72 7.64 -3.53 9.99
CA LEU A 72 7.19 -4.18 8.77
C LEU A 72 8.34 -5.06 8.27
N GLU A 73 8.21 -6.37 8.41
CA GLU A 73 9.17 -7.30 7.81
C GLU A 73 8.81 -7.51 6.34
N LEU A 74 9.71 -7.08 5.45
CA LEU A 74 9.45 -7.09 4.02
C LEU A 74 9.86 -8.43 3.40
N LEU A 75 8.92 -9.07 2.71
CA LEU A 75 9.14 -10.26 1.90
C LEU A 75 9.05 -9.90 0.42
N GLY A 76 10.13 -10.09 -0.33
CA GLY A 76 10.23 -9.75 -1.75
C GLY A 76 10.32 -10.97 -2.66
N PHE A 77 9.61 -10.93 -3.79
CA PHE A 77 9.70 -11.93 -4.86
C PHE A 77 9.82 -11.28 -6.23
N ILE A 78 10.47 -11.97 -7.18
CA ILE A 78 10.38 -11.61 -8.59
C ILE A 78 8.96 -11.90 -9.06
N LYS A 79 8.18 -10.84 -9.36
CA LYS A 79 6.76 -10.90 -9.73
C LYS A 79 6.42 -12.07 -10.67
N VAL A 80 7.08 -12.13 -11.82
CA VAL A 80 6.79 -13.12 -12.87
C VAL A 80 7.01 -14.55 -12.37
N ALA A 81 8.12 -14.80 -11.68
CA ALA A 81 8.44 -16.13 -11.15
C ALA A 81 7.43 -16.56 -10.07
N PHE A 82 7.07 -15.63 -9.18
CA PHE A 82 6.09 -15.86 -8.13
C PHE A 82 4.70 -16.17 -8.70
N MET A 83 4.22 -15.35 -9.65
CA MET A 83 2.92 -15.56 -10.28
C MET A 83 2.87 -16.88 -11.03
N ASN A 84 3.91 -17.22 -11.81
CA ASN A 84 3.96 -18.50 -12.51
C ASN A 84 3.92 -19.69 -11.54
N ALA A 85 4.67 -19.61 -10.44
CA ALA A 85 4.68 -20.66 -9.42
C ALA A 85 3.30 -20.80 -8.75
N ILE A 86 2.68 -19.70 -8.33
CA ILE A 86 1.37 -19.74 -7.67
C ILE A 86 0.28 -20.25 -8.60
N LEU A 87 0.25 -19.80 -9.85
CA LEU A 87 -0.76 -20.24 -10.81
C LEU A 87 -0.67 -21.73 -11.09
N PHE A 88 0.55 -22.27 -11.22
CA PHE A 88 0.78 -23.71 -11.37
C PHE A 88 0.11 -24.49 -10.23
N TYR A 89 0.24 -24.03 -8.98
CA TYR A 89 -0.35 -24.72 -7.82
C TYR A 89 -1.85 -24.45 -7.61
N VAL A 90 -2.32 -23.23 -7.89
CA VAL A 90 -3.70 -22.81 -7.60
C VAL A 90 -4.67 -23.30 -8.65
N MET A 91 -4.30 -23.24 -9.94
CA MET A 91 -5.18 -23.66 -11.04
C MET A 91 -5.54 -25.14 -10.98
N GLU A 92 -4.72 -25.97 -10.34
CA GLU A 92 -4.97 -27.40 -10.16
C GLU A 92 -5.89 -27.73 -8.97
N ARG A 93 -6.16 -26.78 -8.05
CA ARG A 93 -6.80 -27.08 -6.76
C ARG A 93 -8.06 -26.27 -6.47
N ASP A 94 -7.96 -24.95 -6.43
CA ASP A 94 -9.09 -24.08 -6.05
C ASP A 94 -8.84 -22.63 -6.52
N PRO A 95 -9.56 -22.16 -7.55
CA PRO A 95 -9.45 -20.78 -8.03
C PRO A 95 -9.75 -19.71 -6.96
N GLY A 96 -10.52 -20.05 -5.91
CA GLY A 96 -10.85 -19.13 -4.82
C GLY A 96 -9.71 -18.86 -3.84
N LEU A 97 -8.64 -19.68 -3.87
CA LEU A 97 -7.56 -19.61 -2.90
C LEU A 97 -6.79 -18.29 -2.95
N LEU A 98 -6.61 -17.72 -4.15
CA LEU A 98 -5.95 -16.43 -4.32
C LEU A 98 -6.73 -15.28 -3.66
N GLU A 99 -8.05 -15.26 -3.84
CA GLU A 99 -8.90 -14.25 -3.19
C GLU A 99 -8.91 -14.43 -1.68
N ALA A 100 -8.93 -15.66 -1.17
CA ALA A 100 -8.86 -15.94 0.26
C ALA A 100 -7.50 -15.54 0.88
N LEU A 101 -6.39 -15.85 0.21
CA LEU A 101 -5.05 -15.45 0.64
C LEU A 101 -4.92 -13.92 0.68
N GLY A 102 -5.38 -13.25 -0.38
CA GLY A 102 -5.43 -11.79 -0.42
C GLY A 102 -6.26 -11.22 0.72
N TYR A 103 -7.44 -11.80 1.00
CA TYR A 103 -8.33 -11.37 2.06
C TYR A 103 -7.68 -11.41 3.45
N GLU A 104 -7.07 -12.54 3.83
CA GLU A 104 -6.39 -12.62 5.13
C GLU A 104 -5.16 -11.71 5.19
N TYR A 105 -4.40 -11.59 4.09
CA TYR A 105 -3.28 -10.64 4.02
C TYR A 105 -3.73 -9.20 4.25
N GLY A 106 -4.75 -8.74 3.53
CA GLY A 106 -5.28 -7.38 3.68
C GLY A 106 -5.81 -7.12 5.10
N LYS A 107 -6.51 -8.10 5.68
CA LYS A 107 -7.03 -7.99 7.04
C LYS A 107 -5.93 -7.87 8.08
N GLU A 108 -4.87 -8.67 7.98
CA GLU A 108 -3.72 -8.61 8.89
C GLU A 108 -2.90 -7.34 8.71
N LEU A 109 -2.70 -6.88 7.47
CA LEU A 109 -2.03 -5.60 7.19
C LEU A 109 -2.78 -4.44 7.86
N MET A 110 -4.10 -4.40 7.71
CA MET A 110 -4.90 -3.33 8.32
C MET A 110 -4.91 -3.42 9.86
N ARG A 111 -4.94 -4.63 10.42
CA ARG A 111 -4.84 -4.85 11.87
C ARG A 111 -3.51 -4.33 12.43
N GLN A 112 -2.40 -4.51 11.70
CA GLN A 112 -1.11 -3.93 12.10
C GLN A 112 -1.15 -2.41 12.06
N LEU A 113 -1.66 -1.82 10.97
CA LEU A 113 -1.60 -0.38 10.75
C LEU A 113 -2.59 0.42 11.61
N THR A 114 -3.75 -0.15 11.95
CA THR A 114 -4.71 0.50 12.87
C THR A 114 -4.14 0.77 14.26
N SER A 115 -3.00 0.18 14.63
CA SER A 115 -2.27 0.55 15.85
C SER A 115 -1.42 1.82 15.72
N SER A 116 -1.05 2.21 14.49
CA SER A 116 -0.27 3.41 14.18
C SER A 116 -1.14 4.60 13.76
N PHE A 117 -2.40 4.38 13.39
CA PHE A 117 -3.31 5.43 12.90
C PHE A 117 -4.59 5.49 13.74
N ARG A 118 -5.09 6.70 14.01
CA ARG A 118 -6.32 6.90 14.78
C ARG A 118 -7.59 6.74 13.96
N ASP A 119 -7.55 7.09 12.67
CA ASP A 119 -8.68 6.97 11.74
C ASP A 119 -8.49 5.77 10.81
N PHE A 120 -9.59 5.03 10.58
CA PHE A 120 -9.67 3.99 9.55
C PHE A 120 -9.26 4.51 8.18
N ARG A 121 -9.65 5.74 7.83
CA ARG A 121 -9.32 6.31 6.52
C ARG A 121 -7.82 6.42 6.35
N ASP A 122 -7.12 6.99 7.33
CA ASP A 122 -5.67 7.15 7.29
C ASP A 122 -4.96 5.78 7.23
N ALA A 123 -5.40 4.82 8.04
CA ALA A 123 -4.89 3.46 8.01
C ALA A 123 -5.10 2.78 6.63
N LEU A 124 -6.27 2.98 6.01
CA LEU A 124 -6.58 2.44 4.69
C LEU A 124 -5.72 3.09 3.60
N TYR A 125 -5.58 4.42 3.63
CA TYR A 125 -4.69 5.16 2.74
C TYR A 125 -3.25 4.68 2.88
N ALA A 126 -2.74 4.55 4.10
CA ALA A 126 -1.39 4.06 4.38
C ALA A 126 -1.21 2.62 3.89
N SER A 127 -2.20 1.74 4.11
CA SER A 127 -2.17 0.35 3.62
C SER A 127 -2.03 0.28 2.10
N LEU A 128 -2.84 1.05 1.36
CA LEU A 128 -2.81 1.09 -0.10
C LEU A 128 -1.48 1.68 -0.62
N ARG A 129 -0.91 2.64 0.11
CA ARG A 129 0.40 3.24 -0.22
C ARG A 129 1.57 2.32 0.08
N ILE A 130 1.50 1.53 1.15
CA ILE A 130 2.48 0.45 1.42
C ILE A 130 2.42 -0.57 0.29
N LEU A 131 1.22 -1.06 -0.06
CA LEU A 131 1.04 -1.97 -1.19
C LEU A 131 1.58 -1.39 -2.50
N THR A 132 1.48 -0.07 -2.67
CA THR A 132 2.08 0.64 -3.81
C THR A 132 3.61 0.68 -3.74
N ALA A 133 4.20 0.95 -2.58
CA ALA A 133 5.65 0.93 -2.40
C ALA A 133 6.23 -0.48 -2.64
N LEU A 134 5.47 -1.52 -2.32
CA LEU A 134 5.82 -2.92 -2.54
C LEU A 134 5.53 -3.42 -3.97
N ASN A 135 5.07 -2.55 -4.87
CA ASN A 135 4.66 -2.90 -6.24
C ASN A 135 3.58 -4.00 -6.32
N ALA A 136 2.77 -4.17 -5.27
CA ALA A 136 1.64 -5.08 -5.28
C ALA A 136 0.46 -4.50 -6.09
N LEU A 137 0.23 -3.20 -5.98
CA LEU A 137 -0.76 -2.48 -6.80
C LEU A 137 -0.30 -1.05 -7.07
N THR A 138 -0.96 -0.34 -7.97
CA THR A 138 -0.71 1.08 -8.22
C THR A 138 -1.87 1.91 -7.71
N PHE A 139 -1.82 2.42 -6.48
CA PHE A 139 -2.90 3.25 -5.93
C PHE A 139 -3.00 4.60 -6.67
N ILE A 140 -4.23 5.01 -7.01
CA ILE A 140 -4.54 6.30 -7.64
C ILE A 140 -5.33 7.19 -6.68
N GLY A 141 -6.37 6.64 -6.04
CA GLY A 141 -7.21 7.42 -5.15
C GLY A 141 -8.38 6.62 -4.60
N ILE A 142 -9.07 7.21 -3.63
CA ILE A 142 -10.25 6.64 -2.99
C ILE A 142 -11.32 7.72 -2.88
N LYS A 143 -12.57 7.31 -3.08
CA LYS A 143 -13.76 8.15 -2.91
C LYS A 143 -14.71 7.47 -1.94
N PHE A 144 -15.13 8.21 -0.92
CA PHE A 144 -16.14 7.78 0.04
C PHE A 144 -17.49 8.40 -0.36
N ALA A 145 -18.45 7.56 -0.71
CA ALA A 145 -19.84 7.94 -0.97
C ALA A 145 -20.76 7.32 0.10
N PRO A 146 -21.98 7.82 0.30
CA PRO A 146 -22.87 7.38 1.39
C PRO A 146 -23.12 5.87 1.44
N ASN A 147 -23.17 5.20 0.29
CA ASN A 147 -23.48 3.76 0.17
C ASN A 147 -22.39 2.96 -0.54
N ALA A 148 -21.23 3.59 -0.81
CA ALA A 148 -20.16 2.92 -1.53
C ALA A 148 -18.82 3.57 -1.23
N MET A 149 -17.78 2.75 -1.22
CA MET A 149 -16.40 3.20 -1.30
C MET A 149 -15.84 2.79 -2.66
N VAL A 150 -15.13 3.68 -3.32
CA VAL A 150 -14.48 3.40 -4.60
C VAL A 150 -12.98 3.59 -4.45
N ILE A 151 -12.22 2.51 -4.57
CA ILE A 151 -10.76 2.54 -4.62
C ILE A 151 -10.34 2.40 -6.09
N THR A 152 -9.63 3.40 -6.60
CA THR A 152 -9.11 3.40 -7.97
C THR A 152 -7.63 3.01 -7.95
N ILE A 153 -7.26 2.03 -8.77
CA ILE A 153 -5.88 1.61 -8.98
C ILE A 153 -5.52 1.65 -10.47
N GLY A 154 -4.24 1.87 -10.80
CA GLY A 154 -3.75 1.86 -12.18
C GLY A 154 -3.42 0.47 -12.72
N GLY A 155 -3.19 -0.50 -11.83
CA GLY A 155 -2.81 -1.86 -12.16
C GLY A 155 -2.45 -2.66 -10.90
N ALA A 156 -2.28 -3.96 -11.07
CA ALA A 156 -2.02 -4.90 -9.98
C ALA A 156 -1.00 -5.98 -10.37
N PHE A 157 -0.36 -6.61 -9.39
CA PHE A 157 0.63 -7.65 -9.65
C PHE A 157 0.00 -8.93 -10.26
N ASP A 158 -1.26 -9.21 -9.98
CA ASP A 158 -2.03 -10.37 -10.44
C ASP A 158 -3.03 -10.04 -11.55
N GLU A 159 -2.80 -8.93 -12.27
CA GLU A 159 -3.67 -8.46 -13.36
C GLU A 159 -3.85 -9.48 -14.49
N ASP A 160 -2.78 -10.18 -14.86
CA ASP A 160 -2.77 -11.17 -15.94
C ASP A 160 -3.73 -12.35 -15.70
N VAL A 161 -4.17 -12.53 -14.45
CA VAL A 161 -5.09 -13.61 -14.02
C VAL A 161 -6.41 -13.09 -13.45
N GLY A 162 -6.73 -11.82 -13.69
CA GLY A 162 -8.03 -11.23 -13.33
C GLY A 162 -8.11 -10.64 -11.92
N MET A 163 -6.97 -10.40 -11.25
CA MET A 163 -6.87 -9.72 -9.95
C MET A 163 -7.58 -10.39 -8.74
N PRO A 164 -7.68 -11.73 -8.63
CA PRO A 164 -8.38 -12.35 -7.50
C PRO A 164 -7.72 -12.04 -6.15
N MET A 165 -6.39 -12.03 -6.08
CA MET A 165 -5.66 -11.75 -4.85
C MET A 165 -5.75 -10.27 -4.49
N THR A 166 -5.60 -9.37 -5.46
CA THR A 166 -5.77 -7.91 -5.22
C THR A 166 -7.19 -7.58 -4.74
N LYS A 167 -8.22 -8.20 -5.32
CA LYS A 167 -9.61 -8.10 -4.84
C LYS A 167 -9.75 -8.58 -3.40
N GLY A 168 -9.14 -9.73 -3.09
CA GLY A 168 -9.05 -10.24 -1.73
C GLY A 168 -8.43 -9.22 -0.78
N VAL A 169 -7.25 -8.70 -1.11
CA VAL A 169 -6.54 -7.70 -0.30
C VAL A 169 -7.40 -6.48 -0.02
N ILE A 170 -7.99 -5.87 -1.05
CA ILE A 170 -8.85 -4.69 -0.88
C ILE A 170 -10.06 -5.00 0.01
N ARG A 171 -10.68 -6.17 -0.18
CA ARG A 171 -11.78 -6.60 0.68
C ARG A 171 -11.33 -6.78 2.13
N GLY A 172 -10.20 -7.45 2.35
CA GLY A 172 -9.65 -7.70 3.69
C GLY A 172 -9.31 -6.41 4.43
N LEU A 173 -8.74 -5.43 3.74
CA LEU A 173 -8.47 -4.10 4.29
C LEU A 173 -9.75 -3.46 4.84
N VAL A 174 -10.84 -3.45 4.06
CA VAL A 174 -12.09 -2.78 4.44
C VAL A 174 -12.89 -3.59 5.47
N ASP A 175 -12.95 -4.91 5.34
CA ASP A 175 -13.67 -5.79 6.26
C ASP A 175 -12.99 -5.89 7.65
N SER A 176 -11.71 -5.50 7.79
CA SER A 176 -10.98 -5.59 9.07
C SER A 176 -11.59 -4.77 10.22
N VAL A 177 -12.17 -3.60 9.93
CA VAL A 177 -12.76 -2.69 10.93
C VAL A 177 -14.25 -2.87 11.13
N SER A 178 -14.87 -3.68 10.27
CA SER A 178 -16.32 -3.79 10.15
C SER A 178 -16.74 -5.24 10.37
N LYS A 179 -17.78 -5.47 11.17
CA LYS A 179 -18.39 -6.82 11.26
C LYS A 179 -19.20 -7.18 10.01
N VAL A 180 -19.37 -6.23 9.08
CA VAL A 180 -20.07 -6.39 7.82
C VAL A 180 -19.08 -6.87 6.77
N LYS A 181 -19.45 -7.95 6.09
CA LYS A 181 -18.72 -8.43 4.91
C LYS A 181 -19.17 -7.61 3.71
N HIS A 182 -18.28 -6.79 3.17
CA HIS A 182 -18.59 -5.99 2.00
C HIS A 182 -18.54 -6.85 0.72
N LYS A 183 -19.31 -6.44 -0.28
CA LYS A 183 -19.18 -6.94 -1.64
C LYS A 183 -18.21 -6.03 -2.38
N VAL A 184 -17.26 -6.65 -3.09
CA VAL A 184 -16.30 -5.93 -3.93
C VAL A 184 -16.53 -6.31 -5.38
N SER A 185 -16.80 -5.31 -6.21
CA SER A 185 -16.92 -5.44 -7.65
C SER A 185 -15.83 -4.62 -8.35
N ILE A 186 -15.39 -5.08 -9.52
CA ILE A 186 -14.30 -4.47 -10.28
C ILE A 186 -14.87 -3.90 -11.58
N ALA A 187 -14.62 -2.62 -11.85
CA ALA A 187 -14.94 -1.99 -13.12
C ALA A 187 -13.66 -1.51 -13.81
N ARG A 188 -13.49 -1.86 -15.08
CA ARG A 188 -12.34 -1.42 -15.89
C ARG A 188 -12.54 0.02 -16.35
N ARG A 189 -11.45 0.80 -16.36
CA ARG A 189 -11.35 2.16 -16.91
C ARG A 189 -10.24 2.21 -17.96
N GLU A 190 -10.17 3.31 -18.71
CA GLU A 190 -9.12 3.53 -19.71
C GLU A 190 -7.70 3.46 -19.11
N LEU A 191 -7.52 3.95 -17.88
CA LEU A 191 -6.21 4.04 -17.21
C LEU A 191 -6.12 3.24 -15.91
N GLY A 192 -6.96 2.21 -15.74
CA GLY A 192 -6.91 1.35 -14.55
C GLY A 192 -8.24 0.67 -14.20
N TYR A 193 -8.50 0.52 -12.91
CA TYR A 193 -9.62 -0.23 -12.35
C TYR A 193 -10.22 0.48 -11.14
N ASP A 194 -11.54 0.41 -11.02
CA ASP A 194 -12.26 0.75 -9.79
C ASP A 194 -12.66 -0.50 -9.04
N PHE A 195 -12.37 -0.52 -7.76
CA PHE A 195 -12.91 -1.45 -6.79
C PHE A 195 -14.05 -0.77 -6.05
N ILE A 196 -15.28 -1.16 -6.38
CA ILE A 196 -16.51 -0.62 -5.81
C ILE A 196 -16.93 -1.54 -4.67
N ILE A 197 -16.96 -0.98 -3.46
CA ILE A 197 -17.21 -1.68 -2.20
C ILE A 197 -18.56 -1.22 -1.66
N THR A 198 -19.48 -2.16 -1.45
CA THR A 198 -20.86 -1.93 -0.96
C THR A 198 -21.23 -2.90 0.15
#